data_AF-A0AAD6DBQ9-F1
#
_entry.id   AF-A0AAD6DBQ9-F1
#
_cell.length_a   1.000
_cell.length_b   1.000
_cell.length_c   1.000
_cell.angle_alpha   90.00
_cell.angle_beta   90.00
_cell.angle_gamma   90.00
#
_symmetry.space_group_name_H-M   'P 1'
#
loop_
_entity.id
_entity.type
_entity.pdbx_description
1 polymer ?
#
loop_
_entity_poly.entity_id
_entity_poly.type
_entity_poly.pdbx_seq_one_letter_code
_entity_poly.pdbx_strand_id
1 'polypeptide(L)'
;MPVFSSRITAKQATASAVSALLVGKHHTDSSALHNIYYRGPLMQWSNFRRAVESTFNAEKWSRRVLKYAQALDEEVVELGDEHGLQGRFQQSFGTMLGHIFKFQGIDIIFADFKSLGSPYLGIPDAIMKDKDNGLKVVGELKSPWIKEHQLSRLYKHEQLLRRIIAQPVEYMMDLRCKYGFISTYNETIFLRQEYVNGEWVIDYSPPSTGPLPTLDRTLPMS
;
A
#
# COMPACT_ATOMS: atom_id res chain seq x y z
N MET A 1 -34.06 2.38 -17.42
CA MET A 1 -33.37 3.65 -17.08
C MET A 1 -31.96 3.28 -16.64
N PRO A 2 -30.88 3.78 -17.25
CA PRO A 2 -29.54 3.52 -16.72
C PRO A 2 -29.40 4.26 -15.39
N VAL A 3 -28.98 3.55 -14.35
CA VAL A 3 -28.65 4.13 -13.04
C VAL A 3 -27.59 5.21 -13.26
N PHE A 4 -27.83 6.41 -12.75
CA PHE A 4 -26.89 7.52 -12.85
C PHE A 4 -25.54 7.10 -12.26
N SER A 5 -24.52 6.97 -13.11
CA SER A 5 -23.17 6.67 -12.66
C SER A 5 -22.52 7.92 -12.10
N SER A 6 -22.17 7.90 -10.81
CA SER A 6 -21.47 9.03 -10.19
C SER A 6 -20.07 9.16 -10.79
N ARG A 7 -19.71 10.36 -11.23
CA ARG A 7 -18.38 10.67 -11.78
C ARG A 7 -17.37 10.74 -10.64
N ILE A 8 -16.26 10.02 -10.78
CA ILE A 8 -15.17 10.03 -9.80
C ILE A 8 -13.95 10.70 -10.43
N THR A 9 -13.45 11.76 -9.80
CA THR A 9 -12.21 12.49 -10.16
C THR A 9 -10.99 11.91 -9.45
N ALA A 10 -9.78 12.35 -9.83
CA ALA A 10 -8.53 11.92 -9.17
C ALA A 10 -8.49 12.23 -7.67
N LYS A 11 -8.96 13.43 -7.29
CA LYS A 11 -9.05 13.82 -5.87
C LYS A 11 -10.00 12.91 -5.10
N GLN A 12 -11.17 12.62 -5.66
CA GLN A 12 -12.18 11.77 -5.02
C GLN A 12 -11.71 10.32 -4.92
N ALA A 13 -11.12 9.77 -5.98
CA ALA A 13 -10.58 8.41 -5.96
C ALA A 13 -9.49 8.24 -4.89
N THR A 14 -8.56 9.20 -4.81
CA THR A 14 -7.48 9.19 -3.80
C THR A 14 -8.03 9.22 -2.36
N ALA A 15 -9.19 9.85 -2.15
CA ALA A 15 -9.85 9.94 -0.85
C ALA A 15 -10.89 8.83 -0.60
N SER A 16 -11.13 7.95 -1.56
CA SER A 16 -12.16 6.91 -1.47
C SER A 16 -11.65 5.71 -0.68
N ALA A 17 -12.58 5.02 -0.03
CA ALA A 17 -12.34 3.72 0.55
C ALA A 17 -12.01 2.70 -0.55
N VAL A 18 -11.12 1.76 -0.24
CA VAL A 18 -10.95 0.54 -1.03
C VAL A 18 -11.97 -0.50 -0.56
N SER A 19 -12.37 -1.40 -1.46
CA SER A 19 -13.29 -2.48 -1.14
C SER A 19 -12.69 -3.37 -0.04
N ALA A 20 -13.53 -3.82 0.89
CA ALA A 20 -13.08 -4.78 1.90
C ALA A 20 -12.73 -6.11 1.21
N LEU A 21 -11.67 -6.76 1.69
CA LEU A 21 -11.30 -8.09 1.21
C LEU A 21 -12.35 -9.13 1.64
N LEU A 22 -12.70 -10.03 0.73
CA LEU A 22 -13.41 -11.25 1.06
C LEU A 22 -12.40 -12.33 1.41
N VAL A 23 -12.39 -12.80 2.66
CA VAL A 23 -11.51 -13.88 3.10
C VAL A 23 -12.31 -15.17 3.11
N GLY A 24 -11.83 -16.17 2.38
CA GLY A 24 -12.51 -17.46 2.27
C GLY A 24 -12.49 -18.25 3.58
N LYS A 25 -13.42 -19.20 3.71
CA LYS A 25 -13.47 -20.11 4.87
C LYS A 25 -12.18 -20.90 5.07
N HIS A 26 -11.49 -21.23 3.97
CA HIS A 26 -10.19 -21.85 3.99
C HIS A 26 -9.14 -20.82 3.58
N HIS A 27 -8.22 -20.52 4.49
CA HIS A 27 -7.13 -19.59 4.24
C HIS A 27 -5.88 -20.01 5.01
N THR A 28 -4.76 -19.39 4.67
CA THR A 28 -3.48 -19.63 5.34
C THR A 28 -3.56 -19.15 6.80
N ASP A 29 -3.32 -20.07 7.73
CA ASP A 29 -3.34 -19.79 9.17
C ASP A 29 -1.94 -19.56 9.77
N SER A 30 -0.88 -19.87 9.02
CA SER A 30 0.50 -19.73 9.47
C SER A 30 1.13 -18.41 9.03
N SER A 31 1.91 -17.81 9.93
CA SER A 31 2.63 -16.58 9.63
C SER A 31 3.84 -16.85 8.73
N ALA A 32 3.92 -16.11 7.61
CA ALA A 32 5.07 -16.11 6.70
C ALA A 32 6.19 -15.15 7.15
N LEU A 33 6.20 -14.70 8.41
CA LEU A 33 7.24 -13.80 8.89
C LEU A 33 8.58 -14.49 9.03
N HIS A 34 9.50 -14.09 8.17
CA HIS A 34 10.90 -14.48 8.24
C HIS A 34 11.53 -14.19 9.61
N ASN A 35 12.51 -15.00 9.99
CA ASN A 35 13.28 -14.82 11.23
C ASN A 35 14.45 -13.84 11.00
N ILE A 36 14.15 -12.66 10.46
CA ILE A 36 15.10 -11.58 10.21
C ILE A 36 14.64 -10.31 10.93
N TYR A 37 15.60 -9.46 11.31
CA TYR A 37 15.35 -8.23 12.07
C TYR A 37 16.19 -7.11 11.50
N TYR A 38 15.57 -5.94 11.27
CA TYR A 38 16.34 -4.74 10.97
C TYR A 38 17.04 -4.22 12.23
N ARG A 39 18.38 -4.23 12.20
CA ARG A 39 19.24 -3.85 13.33
C ARG A 39 19.78 -2.42 13.26
N GLY A 40 19.56 -1.71 12.16
CA GLY A 40 20.04 -0.33 12.00
C GLY A 40 19.19 0.71 12.74
N PRO A 41 19.55 1.99 12.66
CA PRO A 41 18.80 3.08 13.26
C PRO A 41 17.39 3.19 12.70
N LEU A 42 16.42 3.35 13.59
CA LEU A 42 15.01 3.44 13.26
C LEU A 42 14.44 4.70 13.90
N MET A 43 13.72 5.52 13.13
CA MET A 43 13.14 6.77 13.62
C MET A 43 11.68 6.93 13.16
N GLN A 44 10.83 7.42 14.05
CA GLN A 44 9.45 7.71 13.67
C GLN A 44 9.41 8.90 12.71
N TRP A 45 8.69 8.75 11.61
CA TRP A 45 8.41 9.83 10.68
C TRP A 45 7.30 10.74 11.27
N SER A 46 7.68 11.55 12.25
CA SER A 46 6.77 12.29 13.13
C SER A 46 5.82 13.27 12.42
N ASN A 47 6.26 13.86 11.29
CA ASN A 47 5.44 14.80 10.51
C ASN A 47 4.73 14.14 9.31
N PHE A 48 4.78 12.82 9.16
CA PHE A 48 4.25 12.10 8.00
C PHE A 48 2.83 12.51 7.64
N ARG A 49 1.89 12.38 8.59
CA ARG A 49 0.47 12.68 8.34
C ARG A 49 0.25 14.12 7.91
N ARG A 50 0.89 15.08 8.60
CA ARG A 50 0.81 16.50 8.25
C ARG A 50 1.37 16.78 6.86
N ALA A 51 2.48 16.12 6.50
CA ALA A 51 3.08 16.25 5.18
C ALA A 51 2.19 15.68 4.07
N VAL A 52 1.54 14.54 4.31
CA VAL A 52 0.56 13.95 3.37
C VAL A 52 -0.64 14.87 3.20
N GLU A 53 -1.25 15.34 4.29
CA GLU A 53 -2.41 16.25 4.26
C GLU A 53 -2.06 17.57 3.57
N SER A 54 -0.90 18.15 3.87
CA SER A 54 -0.41 19.37 3.23
C SER A 54 -0.22 19.16 1.73
N THR A 55 0.41 18.05 1.32
CA THR A 55 0.63 17.70 -0.09
C THR A 55 -0.71 17.52 -0.81
N PHE A 56 -1.63 16.73 -0.22
CA PHE A 56 -2.95 16.47 -0.80
C PHE A 56 -3.78 17.74 -1.02
N ASN A 57 -3.73 18.68 -0.07
CA ASN A 57 -4.47 19.94 -0.15
C ASN A 57 -3.83 20.96 -1.10
N ALA A 58 -2.50 20.97 -1.20
CA ALA A 58 -1.77 21.85 -2.11
C ALA A 58 -1.78 21.36 -3.57
N GLU A 59 -2.05 20.06 -3.78
CA GLU A 59 -2.03 19.43 -5.09
C GLU A 59 -3.07 20.03 -6.04
N LYS A 60 -2.64 20.35 -7.27
CA LYS A 60 -3.53 20.80 -8.34
C LYS A 60 -4.16 19.59 -9.03
N TRP A 61 -5.22 19.09 -8.42
CA TRP A 61 -5.95 17.93 -8.93
C TRP A 61 -6.56 18.15 -10.32
N SER A 62 -6.31 17.19 -11.21
CA SER A 62 -6.94 17.09 -12.52
C SER A 62 -8.45 16.96 -12.37
N ARG A 63 -9.19 17.73 -13.18
CA ARG A 63 -10.65 17.70 -13.23
C ARG A 63 -11.19 16.60 -14.15
N ARG A 64 -10.31 15.79 -14.75
CA ARG A 64 -10.70 14.69 -15.63
C ARG A 64 -11.43 13.61 -14.82
N VAL A 65 -12.47 13.05 -15.42
CA VAL A 65 -13.19 11.90 -14.84
C VAL A 65 -12.30 10.67 -14.99
N LEU A 66 -12.00 10.00 -13.88
CA LEU A 66 -11.24 8.76 -13.84
C LEU A 66 -12.12 7.57 -14.20
N LYS A 67 -13.22 7.43 -13.45
CA LYS A 67 -14.19 6.36 -13.64
C LYS A 67 -15.60 6.89 -13.39
N TYR A 68 -16.54 6.19 -13.99
CA TYR A 68 -17.95 6.26 -13.64
C TYR A 68 -18.21 5.12 -12.67
N ALA A 69 -18.79 5.39 -11.51
CA ALA A 69 -19.17 4.32 -10.58
C ALA A 69 -20.14 3.36 -11.27
N GLN A 70 -19.86 2.06 -11.20
CA GLN A 70 -20.72 1.01 -11.76
C GLN A 70 -21.22 0.13 -10.61
N ALA A 71 -22.37 -0.50 -10.81
CA ALA A 71 -22.98 -1.39 -9.81
C ALA A 71 -22.12 -2.65 -9.49
N LEU A 72 -21.03 -2.89 -10.22
CA LEU A 72 -20.13 -4.04 -10.07
C LEU A 72 -18.93 -3.76 -9.16
N ASP A 73 -18.95 -2.69 -8.35
CA ASP A 73 -17.85 -2.33 -7.43
C ASP A 73 -17.80 -3.24 -6.17
N GLU A 74 -18.66 -4.27 -6.05
CA GLU A 74 -18.60 -5.27 -4.97
C GLU A 74 -17.41 -6.22 -5.13
N GLU A 75 -16.69 -6.50 -4.03
CA GLU A 75 -15.70 -7.58 -4.02
C GLU A 75 -16.42 -8.91 -4.10
N VAL A 76 -15.97 -9.79 -4.99
CA VAL A 76 -16.61 -11.09 -5.27
C VAL A 76 -15.60 -12.23 -5.28
N VAL A 77 -14.33 -11.94 -5.04
CA VAL A 77 -13.27 -12.94 -5.05
C VAL A 77 -12.76 -13.18 -3.63
N GLU A 78 -12.93 -14.42 -3.18
CA GLU A 78 -12.40 -14.87 -1.90
C GLU A 78 -10.88 -15.09 -1.96
N LEU A 79 -10.21 -14.66 -0.91
CA LEU A 79 -8.78 -14.86 -0.68
C LEU A 79 -8.52 -16.04 0.24
N GLY A 80 -7.55 -16.87 -0.15
CA GLY A 80 -7.03 -17.96 0.68
C GLY A 80 -5.59 -17.76 1.16
N ASP A 81 -4.81 -16.88 0.52
CA ASP A 81 -3.37 -16.73 0.80
C ASP A 81 -2.83 -15.35 0.42
N GLU A 82 -1.52 -15.15 0.66
CA GLU A 82 -0.80 -13.92 0.31
C GLU A 82 -0.68 -13.70 -1.21
N HIS A 83 -0.73 -14.76 -2.02
CA HIS A 83 -0.68 -14.61 -3.48
C HIS A 83 -1.97 -13.99 -4.03
N GLY A 84 -3.12 -14.45 -3.56
CA GLY A 84 -4.41 -13.82 -3.87
C GLY A 84 -4.46 -12.36 -3.39
N LEU A 85 -3.90 -12.09 -2.21
CA LEU A 85 -3.78 -10.72 -1.67
C LEU A 85 -2.96 -9.81 -2.58
N GLN A 86 -1.81 -10.27 -3.10
CA GLN A 86 -0.99 -9.51 -4.06
C GLN A 86 -1.82 -9.10 -5.29
N GLY A 87 -2.58 -10.05 -5.86
CA GLY A 87 -3.46 -9.77 -6.99
C GLY A 87 -4.52 -8.71 -6.68
N ARG A 88 -5.19 -8.81 -5.53
CA ARG A 88 -6.21 -7.83 -5.10
C ARG A 88 -5.60 -6.46 -4.80
N PHE A 89 -4.40 -6.43 -4.23
CA PHE A 89 -3.68 -5.19 -3.96
C PHE A 89 -3.35 -4.45 -5.27
N GLN A 90 -2.82 -5.15 -6.28
CA GLN A 90 -2.54 -4.57 -7.60
C GLN A 90 -3.82 -4.10 -8.30
N GLN A 91 -4.91 -4.87 -8.21
CA GLN A 91 -6.19 -4.47 -8.76
C GLN A 91 -6.75 -3.21 -8.07
N SER A 92 -6.75 -3.19 -6.74
CA SER A 92 -7.41 -2.13 -5.95
C SER A 92 -6.58 -0.86 -5.91
N PHE A 93 -5.31 -0.97 -5.55
CA PHE A 93 -4.39 0.15 -5.39
C PHE A 93 -3.60 0.41 -6.66
N GLY A 94 -2.96 -0.60 -7.23
CA GLY A 94 -2.09 -0.44 -8.40
C GLY A 94 -2.80 0.17 -9.59
N THR A 95 -3.98 -0.35 -9.95
CA THR A 95 -4.78 0.17 -11.06
C THR A 95 -5.30 1.59 -10.77
N MET A 96 -5.88 1.82 -9.59
CA MET A 96 -6.44 3.12 -9.21
C MET A 96 -5.36 4.20 -9.18
N LEU A 97 -4.26 3.95 -8.47
CA LEU A 97 -3.14 4.89 -8.34
C LEU A 97 -2.42 5.09 -9.68
N GLY A 98 -2.25 4.02 -10.48
CA GLY A 98 -1.68 4.13 -11.82
C GLY A 98 -2.49 5.06 -12.73
N HIS A 99 -3.82 4.99 -12.67
CA HIS A 99 -4.67 5.98 -13.34
C HIS A 99 -4.46 7.38 -12.76
N ILE A 100 -4.53 7.56 -11.44
CA ILE A 100 -4.31 8.86 -10.79
C ILE A 100 -2.99 9.49 -11.25
N PHE A 101 -1.88 8.75 -11.22
CA PHE A 101 -0.57 9.22 -11.66
C PHE A 101 -0.59 9.65 -13.13
N LYS A 102 -1.15 8.82 -14.02
CA LYS A 102 -1.30 9.15 -15.45
C LYS A 102 -2.07 10.45 -15.66
N PHE A 103 -3.15 10.68 -14.91
CA PHE A 103 -3.98 11.88 -15.05
C PHE A 103 -3.40 13.13 -14.38
N GLN A 104 -2.57 12.96 -13.34
CA GLN A 104 -1.78 14.02 -12.72
C GLN A 104 -0.48 14.32 -13.46
N GLY A 105 -0.08 13.49 -14.45
CA GLY A 105 1.21 13.63 -15.13
C GLY A 105 2.40 13.24 -14.26
N ILE A 106 2.19 12.39 -13.26
CA ILE A 106 3.23 11.86 -12.38
C ILE A 106 3.82 10.62 -13.03
N ASP A 107 5.13 10.61 -13.25
CA ASP A 107 5.86 9.51 -13.89
C ASP A 107 6.17 8.38 -12.90
N ILE A 108 5.11 7.67 -12.51
CA ILE A 108 5.16 6.50 -11.64
C ILE A 108 4.22 5.42 -12.18
N ILE A 109 4.72 4.19 -12.25
CA ILE A 109 4.05 2.99 -12.73
C ILE A 109 4.13 1.94 -11.63
N PHE A 110 2.97 1.45 -11.18
CA PHE A 110 2.89 0.24 -10.35
C PHE A 110 3.22 -0.99 -11.20
N ALA A 111 4.03 -1.89 -10.67
CA ALA A 111 4.44 -3.08 -11.41
C ALA A 111 4.85 -4.23 -10.49
N ASP A 112 4.90 -5.43 -11.07
CA ASP A 112 5.56 -6.59 -10.47
C ASP A 112 7.07 -6.44 -10.60
N PHE A 113 7.83 -6.96 -9.61
CA PHE A 113 9.28 -6.77 -9.57
C PHE A 113 10.01 -7.29 -10.81
N LYS A 114 9.58 -8.44 -11.35
CA LYS A 114 10.23 -9.04 -12.52
C LYS A 114 10.16 -8.16 -13.77
N SER A 115 9.19 -7.25 -13.85
CA SER A 115 9.12 -6.26 -14.93
C SER A 115 10.27 -5.24 -14.92
N LEU A 116 11.02 -5.14 -13.81
CA LEU A 116 12.18 -4.25 -13.68
C LEU A 116 13.40 -4.81 -14.44
N GLY A 117 13.46 -6.11 -14.72
CA GLY A 117 14.64 -6.73 -15.33
C GLY A 117 15.90 -6.73 -14.45
N SER A 118 15.75 -6.53 -13.14
CA SER A 118 16.86 -6.57 -12.19
C SER A 118 17.38 -8.01 -12.01
N PRO A 119 18.71 -8.22 -11.90
CA PRO A 119 19.29 -9.52 -11.59
C PRO A 119 19.18 -9.89 -10.09
N TYR A 120 18.64 -8.99 -9.26
CA TYR A 120 18.43 -9.24 -7.84
C TYR A 120 17.51 -10.45 -7.62
N LEU A 121 17.90 -11.32 -6.68
CA LEU A 121 17.23 -12.60 -6.45
C LEU A 121 15.99 -12.48 -5.57
N GLY A 122 15.95 -11.49 -4.68
CA GLY A 122 14.75 -11.18 -3.89
C GLY A 122 13.61 -10.69 -4.80
N ILE A 123 12.37 -10.88 -4.35
CA ILE A 123 11.18 -10.52 -5.12
C ILE A 123 10.26 -9.72 -4.20
N PRO A 124 10.38 -8.37 -4.20
CA PRO A 124 9.35 -7.51 -3.64
C PRO A 124 7.98 -7.85 -4.23
N ASP A 125 6.96 -7.90 -3.37
CA ASP A 125 5.57 -8.21 -3.76
C ASP A 125 4.97 -7.15 -4.68
N ALA A 126 5.42 -5.90 -4.54
CA ALA A 126 5.05 -4.81 -5.42
C ALA A 126 6.22 -3.85 -5.59
N ILE A 127 6.30 -3.20 -6.75
CA ILE A 127 7.19 -2.06 -6.95
C ILE A 127 6.45 -0.89 -7.60
N MET A 128 7.05 0.29 -7.47
CA MET A 128 6.75 1.42 -8.32
C MET A 128 8.03 1.86 -9.04
N LYS A 129 7.93 2.17 -10.33
CA LYS A 129 9.04 2.60 -11.17
C LYS A 129 8.64 3.75 -12.10
N ASP A 130 9.59 4.49 -12.64
CA ASP A 130 9.33 5.44 -13.72
C ASP A 130 9.29 4.74 -15.10
N LYS A 131 8.89 5.49 -16.13
CA LYS A 131 8.88 4.99 -17.53
C LYS A 131 10.25 4.56 -18.06
N ASP A 132 11.33 5.09 -17.49
CA ASP A 132 12.72 4.78 -17.84
C ASP A 132 13.21 3.54 -17.06
N ASN A 133 12.29 2.84 -16.38
CA ASN A 133 12.52 1.63 -15.61
C ASN A 133 13.40 1.86 -14.37
N GLY A 134 13.47 3.10 -13.88
CA GLY A 134 14.08 3.48 -12.62
C GLY A 134 13.18 3.15 -11.43
N LEU A 135 13.65 2.27 -10.55
CA LEU A 135 12.93 1.88 -9.34
C LEU A 135 12.73 3.07 -8.38
N LYS A 136 11.49 3.27 -7.90
CA LYS A 136 11.12 4.36 -6.99
C LYS A 136 10.65 3.89 -5.62
N VAL A 137 9.94 2.77 -5.56
CA VAL A 137 9.37 2.21 -4.32
C VAL A 137 9.39 0.69 -4.38
N VAL A 138 9.67 0.04 -3.24
CA VAL A 138 9.48 -1.41 -3.03
C VAL A 138 8.41 -1.68 -1.98
N GLY A 139 7.63 -2.73 -2.14
CA GLY A 139 6.51 -3.07 -1.27
C GLY A 139 6.53 -4.53 -0.85
N GLU A 140 6.18 -4.77 0.41
CA GLU A 140 5.94 -6.10 0.99
C GLU A 140 4.47 -6.18 1.46
N LEU A 141 3.82 -7.30 1.18
CA LEU A 141 2.44 -7.57 1.55
C LEU A 141 2.35 -8.71 2.55
N LYS A 142 1.41 -8.61 3.48
CA LYS A 142 1.15 -9.63 4.50
C LYS A 142 -0.33 -9.84 4.72
N SER A 143 -0.74 -11.10 4.94
CA SER A 143 -2.17 -11.42 5.15
C SER A 143 -2.77 -10.69 6.36
N PRO A 144 -3.90 -9.96 6.23
CA PRO A 144 -4.49 -9.19 7.33
C PRO A 144 -5.16 -10.05 8.41
N TRP A 145 -5.55 -11.28 8.10
CA TRP A 145 -6.21 -12.19 9.05
C TRP A 145 -5.23 -12.86 10.02
N ILE A 146 -3.92 -12.76 9.78
CA ILE A 146 -2.89 -13.31 10.67
C ILE A 146 -2.55 -12.27 11.74
N LYS A 147 -2.67 -12.67 13.02
CA LYS A 147 -2.49 -11.77 14.17
C LYS A 147 -1.09 -11.17 14.26
N GLU A 148 -0.09 -11.94 13.84
CA GLU A 148 1.32 -11.57 13.76
C GLU A 148 1.59 -10.51 12.69
N HIS A 149 0.66 -10.25 11.77
CA HIS A 149 0.81 -9.27 10.69
C HIS A 149 0.12 -7.93 11.00
N GLN A 150 -0.64 -7.82 12.09
CA GLN A 150 -1.39 -6.60 12.46
C GLN A 150 -0.48 -5.41 12.78
N LEU A 151 -0.29 -4.51 11.82
CA LEU A 151 0.75 -3.48 11.87
C LEU A 151 0.56 -2.53 13.06
N SER A 152 -0.68 -2.14 13.40
CA SER A 152 -0.95 -1.31 14.58
C SER A 152 -0.57 -1.95 15.90
N ARG A 153 -0.61 -3.28 16.00
CA ARG A 153 -0.13 -4.01 17.18
C ARG A 153 1.39 -4.04 17.22
N LEU A 154 2.03 -4.39 16.10
CA LEU A 154 3.49 -4.52 16.02
C LEU A 154 4.19 -3.17 16.19
N TYR A 155 3.59 -2.09 15.68
CA TYR A 155 4.09 -0.73 15.80
C TYR A 155 4.35 -0.29 17.25
N LYS A 156 3.60 -0.85 18.21
CA LYS A 156 3.75 -0.55 19.65
C LYS A 156 4.93 -1.29 20.31
N HIS A 157 5.56 -2.23 19.61
CA HIS A 157 6.60 -3.10 20.13
C HIS A 157 7.80 -3.07 19.17
N GLU A 158 8.84 -2.28 19.48
CA GLU A 158 9.96 -2.03 18.57
C GLU A 158 10.60 -3.31 18.00
N GLN A 159 10.79 -4.36 18.81
CA GLN A 159 11.34 -5.63 18.34
C GLN A 159 10.47 -6.32 17.28
N LEU A 160 9.15 -6.26 17.44
CA LEU A 160 8.21 -6.81 16.46
C LEU A 160 8.14 -5.92 15.22
N LEU A 161 8.18 -4.59 15.40
CA LEU A 161 8.27 -3.64 14.29
C LEU A 161 9.54 -3.88 13.45
N ARG A 162 10.70 -4.05 14.08
CA ARG A 162 11.96 -4.35 13.40
C ARG A 162 11.93 -5.66 12.64
N ARG A 163 11.17 -6.66 13.12
CA ARG A 163 10.96 -7.93 12.42
C ARG A 163 10.08 -7.75 11.19
N ILE A 164 8.92 -7.12 11.35
CA ILE A 164 7.93 -7.00 10.25
C ILE A 164 8.48 -6.15 9.09
N ILE A 165 9.24 -5.09 9.38
CA ILE A 165 9.83 -4.24 8.32
C ILE A 165 11.15 -4.76 7.76
N ALA A 166 11.73 -5.83 8.31
CA ALA A 166 13.08 -6.26 7.95
C ALA A 166 13.21 -6.58 6.46
N GLN A 167 12.25 -7.31 5.91
CA GLN A 167 12.24 -7.72 4.50
C GLN A 167 12.12 -6.54 3.52
N PRO A 168 11.13 -5.62 3.64
CA PRO A 168 11.09 -4.46 2.75
C PRO A 168 12.30 -3.55 2.92
N VAL A 169 12.88 -3.44 4.13
CA VAL A 169 14.12 -2.67 4.34
C VAL A 169 15.32 -3.33 3.66
N GLU A 170 15.44 -4.66 3.71
CA GLU A 170 16.46 -5.41 2.97
C GLU A 170 16.37 -5.12 1.47
N TYR A 171 15.17 -5.18 0.89
CA TYR A 171 14.95 -4.79 -0.51
C TYR A 171 15.33 -3.34 -0.79
N MET A 172 14.95 -2.40 0.09
CA MET A 172 15.32 -1.00 -0.06
C MET A 172 16.85 -0.81 -0.08
N MET A 173 17.57 -1.52 0.78
CA MET A 173 19.04 -1.43 0.87
C MET A 173 19.71 -2.07 -0.35
N ASP A 174 19.34 -3.30 -0.69
CA ASP A 174 19.94 -4.06 -1.78
C ASP A 174 19.69 -3.41 -3.15
N LEU A 175 18.50 -2.87 -3.35
CA LEU A 175 18.11 -2.20 -4.60
C LEU A 175 18.40 -0.70 -4.60
N ARG A 176 19.02 -0.16 -3.53
CA ARG A 176 19.30 1.27 -3.35
C ARG A 176 18.06 2.15 -3.54
N CYS A 177 16.92 1.65 -3.08
CA CYS A 177 15.63 2.31 -3.20
C CYS A 177 15.34 3.13 -1.94
N LYS A 178 15.12 4.44 -2.11
CA LYS A 178 14.88 5.34 -0.97
C LYS A 178 13.57 5.03 -0.23
N TYR A 179 12.54 4.58 -0.93
CA TYR A 179 11.20 4.44 -0.37
C TYR A 179 10.75 2.99 -0.39
N GLY A 180 10.00 2.62 0.64
CA GLY A 180 9.34 1.33 0.69
C GLY A 180 8.06 1.36 1.49
N PHE A 181 7.34 0.26 1.52
CA PHE A 181 6.20 0.09 2.41
C PHE A 181 6.01 -1.37 2.79
N ILE A 182 5.33 -1.58 3.91
CA ILE A 182 4.70 -2.85 4.25
C ILE A 182 3.20 -2.63 4.42
N SER A 183 2.40 -3.51 3.81
CA SER A 183 0.95 -3.39 3.85
C SER A 183 0.29 -4.74 4.16
N THR A 184 -0.81 -4.67 4.90
CA THR A 184 -1.76 -5.78 5.04
C THR A 184 -3.02 -5.57 4.22
N TYR A 185 -2.97 -4.69 3.21
CA TYR A 185 -4.12 -4.08 2.52
C TYR A 185 -4.94 -3.14 3.40
N ASN A 186 -5.26 -3.57 4.63
CA ASN A 186 -6.02 -2.78 5.61
C ASN A 186 -5.18 -1.70 6.27
N GLU A 187 -3.92 -2.01 6.57
CA GLU A 187 -2.97 -1.11 7.22
C GLU A 187 -1.71 -1.01 6.36
N THR A 188 -1.10 0.17 6.29
CA THR A 188 0.19 0.36 5.62
C THR A 188 1.14 1.19 6.48
N ILE A 189 2.39 0.74 6.61
CA ILE A 189 3.49 1.54 7.13
C ILE A 189 4.38 1.91 5.95
N PHE A 190 4.59 3.21 5.75
CA PHE A 190 5.52 3.74 4.76
C PHE A 190 6.90 3.89 5.39
N LEU A 191 7.92 3.60 4.59
CA LEU A 191 9.32 3.62 4.96
C LEU A 191 10.08 4.59 4.06
N ARG A 192 11.06 5.30 4.61
CA ARG A 192 12.05 6.03 3.81
C ARG A 192 13.44 5.92 4.42
N GLN A 193 14.45 5.86 3.57
CA GLN A 193 15.85 6.02 3.95
C GLN A 193 16.20 7.51 4.00
N GLU A 194 16.75 7.97 5.12
CA GLU A 194 17.29 9.31 5.27
C GLU A 194 18.72 9.26 5.82
N TYR A 195 19.52 10.26 5.48
CA TYR A 195 20.88 10.41 6.01
C TYR A 195 20.87 11.51 7.07
N VAL A 196 20.93 11.11 8.34
CA VAL A 196 20.78 11.99 9.50
C VAL A 196 22.05 11.91 10.34
N ASN A 197 22.69 13.06 10.62
CA ASN A 197 23.88 13.16 11.46
C ASN A 197 25.03 12.20 11.09
N GLY A 198 25.20 11.91 9.79
CA GLY A 198 26.26 11.03 9.31
C GLY A 198 25.89 9.54 9.22
N GLU A 199 24.66 9.17 9.55
CA GLU A 199 24.19 7.78 9.56
C GLU A 199 22.94 7.60 8.69
N TRP A 200 22.81 6.43 8.05
CA TRP A 200 21.59 6.04 7.35
C TRP A 200 20.55 5.53 8.35
N VAL A 201 19.38 6.15 8.33
CA VAL A 201 18.26 5.86 9.23
C VAL A 201 17.05 5.43 8.41
N ILE A 202 16.33 4.42 8.89
CA ILE A 202 15.00 4.09 8.37
C ILE A 202 13.96 4.88 9.15
N ASP A 203 13.32 5.81 8.47
CA ASP A 203 12.13 6.48 8.95
C ASP A 203 10.89 5.63 8.66
N TYR A 204 9.96 5.54 9.62
CA TYR A 204 8.72 4.78 9.46
C TYR A 204 7.49 5.60 9.86
N SER A 205 6.43 5.52 9.05
CA SER A 205 5.16 6.19 9.35
C SER A 205 4.37 5.45 10.44
N PRO A 206 3.43 6.12 11.12
CA PRO A 206 2.33 5.43 11.78
C PRO A 206 1.57 4.52 10.78
N PRO A 207 0.96 3.41 11.24
CA PRO A 207 0.09 2.60 10.40
C PRO A 207 -1.07 3.46 9.90
N SER A 208 -1.22 3.50 8.58
CA SER A 208 -2.32 4.22 7.93
C SER A 208 -3.37 3.21 7.51
N THR A 209 -4.61 3.42 7.94
CA THR A 209 -5.78 2.70 7.44
C THR A 209 -6.39 3.51 6.30
N GLY A 210 -6.80 2.85 5.21
CA GLY A 210 -7.75 3.48 4.30
C GLY A 210 -9.04 3.84 5.07
N PRO A 211 -9.83 4.82 4.61
CA PRO A 211 -11.19 4.93 5.14
C PRO A 211 -11.87 3.58 4.91
N LEU A 212 -12.32 2.92 5.98
CA LEU A 212 -13.18 1.74 5.85
C LEU A 212 -14.45 2.18 5.11
N PRO A 213 -15.02 1.38 4.19
CA PRO A 213 -16.36 1.63 3.71
C PRO A 213 -17.26 1.74 4.94
N THR A 214 -17.79 2.93 5.20
CA THR A 214 -18.83 3.08 6.22
C THR A 214 -20.00 2.26 5.71
N LEU A 215 -20.29 1.15 6.39
CA LEU A 215 -21.50 0.38 6.16
C LEU A 215 -22.67 1.34 6.43
N ASP A 216 -23.26 1.87 5.38
CA ASP A 216 -24.40 2.76 5.48
C ASP A 216 -25.57 1.93 6.01
N ARG A 217 -25.80 1.99 7.33
CA ARG A 217 -26.93 1.33 8.01
C ARG A 217 -28.24 2.10 7.81
N THR A 218 -28.50 2.55 6.58
CA THR A 218 -29.82 3.05 6.20
C THR A 218 -30.32 2.36 4.94
N LEU A 219 -30.69 1.09 5.07
CA LEU A 219 -31.78 0.53 4.27
C LEU A 219 -33.00 0.39 5.18
N PRO A 220 -34.11 1.09 4.92
CA PRO A 220 -35.36 0.81 5.60
C PRO A 220 -35.82 -0.59 5.17
N MET A 221 -36.18 -1.42 6.14
CA MET A 221 -36.91 -2.65 5.85
C MET A 221 -38.23 -2.27 5.18
N SER A 222 -38.43 -2.75 3.95
CA SER A 222 -39.73 -2.91 3.31
C SER A 222 -39.90 -4.38 2.96
#